data_AF-A0A9X4C6Z6-F1
#
_entry.id   AF-A0A9X4C6Z6-F1
#
_cell.length_a   1.000
_cell.length_b   1.000
_cell.length_c   1.000
_cell.angle_alpha   90.00
_cell.angle_beta   90.00
_cell.angle_gamma   90.00
#
_symmetry.space_group_name_H-M   'P 1'
#
loop_
_entity.id
_entity.type
_entity.pdbx_description
1 polymer ?
#
loop_
_entity_poly.entity_id
_entity_poly.type
_entity_poly.pdbx_seq_one_letter_code
_entity_poly.pdbx_strand_id
1 'polypeptide(L)'
;MNLTQMMFALGDFLASCELKLLAAQKEHAVSELCRDLCGAINFCAYIGFIARDKGAKGLANAICPLHDRGIADDHLVPGLEAAGLIDLRMELQKRIQQIRLRLIVDEMAGAPDVVSNTLGYLRTSNPGLFEDNSSTPKLDSLVEERSVLIGRAMKMGTIEMKVKFLLGLGVNPDQIYGLVSQPN
;
A
#
# COMPACT_ATOMS: atom_id res chain seq x y z
N MET A 1 -2.92 10.86 -8.35
CA MET A 1 -4.10 10.81 -7.45
C MET A 1 -3.62 11.18 -6.05
N ASN A 2 -4.32 12.06 -5.34
CA ASN A 2 -3.97 12.39 -3.95
C ASN A 2 -4.54 11.34 -2.97
N LEU A 3 -4.08 11.33 -1.72
CA LEU A 3 -4.49 10.32 -0.73
C LEU A 3 -6.00 10.22 -0.56
N THR A 4 -6.69 11.36 -0.46
CA THR A 4 -8.16 11.44 -0.31
C THR A 4 -8.89 10.77 -1.48
N GLN A 5 -8.47 11.03 -2.72
CA GLN A 5 -9.02 10.35 -3.91
C GLN A 5 -8.73 8.85 -3.91
N MET A 6 -7.55 8.43 -3.45
CA MET A 6 -7.19 7.01 -3.32
C MET A 6 -8.06 6.30 -2.29
N MET A 7 -8.37 6.98 -1.18
CA MET A 7 -9.28 6.46 -0.16
C MET A 7 -10.71 6.32 -0.71
N PHE A 8 -11.25 7.31 -1.41
CA PHE A 8 -12.57 7.16 -2.03
C PHE A 8 -12.62 6.04 -3.06
N ALA A 9 -11.59 5.92 -3.91
CA ALA A 9 -11.50 4.81 -4.86
C ALA A 9 -11.40 3.45 -4.15
N LEU A 10 -10.77 3.39 -2.96
CA LEU A 10 -10.78 2.21 -2.10
C LEU A 10 -12.18 1.95 -1.55
N GLY A 11 -12.92 2.97 -1.10
CA GLY A 11 -14.31 2.85 -0.65
C GLY A 11 -15.22 2.23 -1.71
N ASP A 12 -15.18 2.74 -2.95
CA ASP A 12 -15.95 2.19 -4.08
C ASP A 12 -15.58 0.72 -4.35
N PHE A 13 -14.29 0.41 -4.23
CA PHE A 13 -13.80 -0.96 -4.39
C PHE A 13 -14.30 -1.89 -3.27
N LEU A 14 -14.31 -1.42 -2.01
CA LEU A 14 -14.82 -2.17 -0.87
C LEU A 14 -16.33 -2.43 -0.98
N ALA A 15 -17.11 -1.49 -1.52
CA ALA A 15 -18.52 -1.72 -1.84
C ALA A 15 -18.70 -2.86 -2.86
N SER A 16 -17.83 -2.92 -3.88
CA SER A 16 -17.84 -4.03 -4.84
C SER A 16 -17.46 -5.37 -4.18
N CYS A 17 -16.46 -5.37 -3.30
CA CYS A 17 -16.09 -6.55 -2.51
C CYS A 17 -17.24 -7.04 -1.63
N GLU A 18 -17.94 -6.14 -0.95
CA GLU A 18 -19.12 -6.47 -0.14
C GLU A 18 -20.16 -7.23 -0.98
N LEU A 19 -20.57 -6.68 -2.11
CA LEU A 19 -21.59 -7.27 -2.98
C LEU A 19 -21.18 -8.67 -3.47
N LYS A 20 -19.89 -8.85 -3.81
CA LYS A 20 -19.35 -10.13 -4.28
C LYS A 20 -19.29 -11.17 -3.16
N LEU A 21 -18.94 -10.76 -1.94
CA LEU A 21 -18.95 -11.63 -0.75
C LEU A 21 -20.37 -12.06 -0.39
N LEU A 22 -21.35 -11.14 -0.42
CA LEU A 22 -22.77 -11.46 -0.19
C LEU A 22 -23.31 -12.42 -1.25
N ALA A 23 -23.00 -12.17 -2.52
CA ALA A 23 -23.43 -13.04 -3.63
C ALA A 23 -22.81 -14.45 -3.51
N ALA A 24 -21.58 -14.55 -3.01
CA ALA A 24 -20.91 -15.82 -2.76
C ALA A 24 -21.41 -16.52 -1.47
N GLN A 25 -22.18 -15.84 -0.62
CA GLN A 25 -22.61 -16.31 0.71
C GLN A 25 -21.44 -16.83 1.57
N LYS A 26 -20.30 -16.14 1.50
CA LYS A 26 -19.08 -16.47 2.24
C LYS A 26 -18.58 -15.27 3.02
N GLU A 27 -17.92 -15.53 4.15
CA GLU A 27 -17.19 -14.52 4.92
C GLU A 27 -18.06 -13.29 5.27
N HIS A 28 -19.23 -13.52 5.89
CA HIS A 28 -20.19 -12.46 6.23
C HIS A 28 -19.58 -11.33 7.07
N ALA A 29 -18.71 -11.66 8.03
CA ALA A 29 -18.00 -10.66 8.84
C ALA A 29 -17.09 -9.75 7.99
N VAL A 30 -16.47 -10.28 6.94
CA VAL A 30 -15.61 -9.52 6.02
C VAL A 30 -16.47 -8.64 5.11
N SER A 31 -17.64 -9.13 4.71
CA SER A 31 -18.63 -8.33 3.97
C SER A 31 -19.10 -7.13 4.80
N GLU A 32 -19.46 -7.34 6.07
CA GLU A 32 -19.84 -6.26 6.99
C GLU A 32 -18.69 -5.27 7.19
N LEU A 33 -17.45 -5.76 7.37
CA LEU A 33 -16.28 -4.90 7.47
C LEU A 33 -16.05 -4.06 6.20
N CYS A 34 -16.22 -4.63 5.01
CA CYS A 34 -16.17 -3.89 3.75
C CYS A 34 -17.22 -2.75 3.72
N ARG A 35 -18.44 -3.03 4.16
CA ARG A 35 -19.53 -2.03 4.25
C ARG A 35 -19.16 -0.91 5.21
N ASP A 36 -18.71 -1.26 6.42
CA ASP A 36 -18.40 -0.29 7.47
C ASP A 36 -17.22 0.60 7.09
N LEU A 37 -16.17 0.02 6.51
CA LEU A 37 -15.02 0.78 6.02
C LEU A 37 -15.38 1.66 4.82
N CYS A 38 -16.19 1.16 3.88
CA CYS A 38 -16.74 1.96 2.78
C CYS A 38 -17.56 3.15 3.34
N GLY A 39 -18.43 2.90 4.31
CA GLY A 39 -19.22 3.93 5.00
C GLY A 39 -18.34 4.97 5.67
N ALA A 40 -17.31 4.55 6.42
CA ALA A 40 -16.37 5.44 7.09
C ALA A 40 -15.58 6.30 6.10
N ILE A 41 -15.11 5.71 5.00
CA ILE A 41 -14.44 6.42 3.91
C ILE A 41 -15.37 7.45 3.28
N ASN A 42 -16.59 7.06 2.91
CA ASN A 42 -17.55 7.94 2.26
C ASN A 42 -18.01 9.08 3.19
N PHE A 43 -18.05 8.83 4.51
CA PHE A 43 -18.34 9.88 5.48
C PHE A 43 -17.35 11.04 5.41
N CYS A 44 -16.08 10.79 5.05
CA CYS A 44 -15.09 11.86 4.85
C CYS A 44 -15.49 12.86 3.74
N ALA A 45 -16.36 12.48 2.80
CA ALA A 45 -16.87 13.42 1.80
C ALA A 45 -17.77 14.52 2.41
N TYR A 46 -18.40 14.24 3.56
CA TYR A 46 -19.40 15.13 4.16
C TYR A 46 -18.85 16.02 5.29
N ILE A 47 -17.58 15.84 5.65
CA ILE A 47 -16.89 16.74 6.59
C ILE A 47 -16.13 17.84 5.83
N GLY A 48 -15.91 18.98 6.49
CA GLY A 48 -15.22 20.13 5.90
C GLY A 48 -13.82 19.77 5.38
N PHE A 49 -13.34 20.52 4.38
CA PHE A 49 -12.13 20.20 3.60
C PHE A 49 -10.90 19.82 4.46
N ILE A 50 -10.58 20.60 5.50
CA ILE A 50 -9.45 20.33 6.40
C ILE A 50 -9.63 19.04 7.21
N ALA A 51 -10.86 18.76 7.64
CA ALA A 51 -11.20 17.55 8.37
C ALA A 51 -11.20 16.32 7.45
N ARG A 52 -11.56 16.49 6.17
CA ARG A 52 -11.55 15.44 5.16
C ARG A 52 -10.16 14.84 4.95
N ASP A 53 -9.15 15.68 4.73
CA ASP A 53 -7.79 15.19 4.48
C ASP A 53 -7.19 14.51 5.73
N LYS A 54 -7.47 15.05 6.92
CA LYS A 54 -7.08 14.42 8.19
C LYS A 54 -7.80 13.09 8.41
N GLY A 55 -9.10 13.04 8.12
CA GLY A 55 -9.91 11.83 8.22
C GLY A 55 -9.44 10.74 7.27
N ALA A 56 -9.21 11.09 5.99
CA ALA A 56 -8.68 10.16 4.99
C ALA A 56 -7.30 9.62 5.39
N LYS A 57 -6.41 10.48 5.92
CA LYS A 57 -5.10 10.04 6.44
C LYS A 57 -5.23 9.10 7.64
N GLY A 58 -6.14 9.40 8.58
CA GLY A 58 -6.40 8.53 9.73
C GLY A 58 -6.89 7.14 9.30
N LEU A 59 -7.87 7.09 8.39
CA LEU A 59 -8.39 5.84 7.84
C LEU A 59 -7.34 5.07 7.03
N ALA A 60 -6.53 5.77 6.22
CA ALA A 60 -5.44 5.14 5.48
C ALA A 60 -4.45 4.43 6.42
N ASN A 61 -4.06 5.08 7.52
CA ASN A 61 -3.16 4.49 8.52
C ASN A 61 -3.80 3.32 9.29
N ALA A 62 -5.11 3.29 9.48
CA ALA A 62 -5.78 2.15 10.11
C ALA A 62 -5.92 0.96 9.15
N ILE A 63 -6.27 1.22 7.89
CA ILE A 63 -6.56 0.19 6.90
C ILE A 63 -5.28 -0.42 6.33
N CYS A 64 -4.28 0.42 6.03
CA CYS A 64 -3.03 0.03 5.37
C CYS A 64 -1.84 0.86 5.90
N PRO A 65 -1.46 0.69 7.17
CA PRO A 65 -0.34 1.40 7.78
C PRO A 65 0.97 1.13 7.05
N LEU A 66 1.90 2.10 7.15
CA LEU A 66 3.22 2.04 6.51
C LEU A 66 4.14 0.97 7.12
N HIS A 67 4.13 0.86 8.45
CA HIS A 67 5.13 0.11 9.19
C HIS A 67 4.57 -1.12 9.90
N ASP A 68 3.30 -1.46 9.65
CA ASP A 68 2.61 -2.55 10.32
C ASP A 68 1.55 -3.19 9.42
N ARG A 69 0.94 -4.27 9.90
CA ARG A 69 -0.26 -4.89 9.34
C ARG A 69 -1.47 -4.06 9.73
N GLY A 70 -2.31 -3.75 8.74
CA GLY A 70 -3.56 -3.04 8.97
C GLY A 70 -4.77 -3.94 8.85
N ILE A 71 -5.95 -3.34 9.02
CA ILE A 71 -7.24 -4.01 8.83
C ILE A 71 -7.29 -4.75 7.48
N ALA A 72 -6.68 -4.18 6.44
CA ALA A 72 -6.66 -4.81 5.13
C ALA A 72 -5.80 -6.07 5.07
N ASP A 73 -4.62 -6.08 5.70
CA ASP A 73 -3.72 -7.25 5.70
C ASP A 73 -4.23 -8.37 6.62
N ASP A 74 -4.84 -8.01 7.76
CA ASP A 74 -5.24 -8.98 8.78
C ASP A 74 -6.66 -9.53 8.58
N HIS A 75 -7.55 -8.79 7.90
CA HIS A 75 -8.95 -9.19 7.76
C HIS A 75 -9.42 -9.25 6.31
N LEU A 76 -9.20 -8.19 5.52
CA LEU A 76 -9.78 -8.11 4.17
C LEU A 76 -9.09 -9.05 3.16
N VAL A 77 -7.76 -9.06 3.14
CA VAL A 77 -6.98 -9.91 2.23
C VAL A 77 -7.22 -11.40 2.54
N PRO A 78 -7.11 -11.88 3.80
CA PRO A 78 -7.43 -13.27 4.13
C PRO A 78 -8.89 -13.63 3.86
N GLY A 79 -9.82 -12.71 4.15
CA GLY A 79 -11.25 -12.91 3.90
C GLY A 79 -11.59 -13.09 2.43
N LEU A 80 -11.05 -12.24 1.55
CA LEU A 80 -11.23 -12.39 0.10
C LEU A 80 -10.60 -13.68 -0.43
N GLU A 81 -9.47 -14.09 0.14
CA GLU A 81 -8.82 -15.35 -0.20
C GLU A 81 -9.67 -16.57 0.19
N ALA A 82 -10.16 -16.62 1.44
CA ALA A 82 -11.02 -17.68 1.95
C ALA A 82 -12.34 -17.78 1.16
N ALA A 83 -12.87 -16.65 0.70
CA ALA A 83 -14.04 -16.60 -0.17
C ALA A 83 -13.76 -17.14 -1.59
N GLY A 84 -12.50 -17.27 -2.00
CA GLY A 84 -12.09 -17.67 -3.36
C GLY A 84 -12.11 -16.51 -4.37
N LEU A 85 -12.14 -15.26 -3.90
CA LEU A 85 -12.24 -14.05 -4.73
C LEU A 85 -10.84 -13.50 -5.07
N ILE A 86 -10.03 -14.33 -5.73
CA ILE A 86 -8.60 -14.07 -5.93
C ILE A 86 -8.31 -12.77 -6.70
N ASP A 87 -9.09 -12.45 -7.73
CA ASP A 87 -8.90 -11.22 -8.51
C ASP A 87 -9.12 -9.96 -7.66
N LEU A 88 -10.14 -9.98 -6.79
CA LEU A 88 -10.40 -8.89 -5.86
C LEU A 88 -9.30 -8.78 -4.80
N ARG A 89 -8.80 -9.91 -4.30
CA ARG A 89 -7.67 -9.92 -3.37
C ARG A 89 -6.43 -9.26 -3.98
N MET A 90 -6.09 -9.59 -5.23
CA MET A 90 -4.94 -9.00 -5.92
C MET A 90 -5.11 -7.49 -6.15
N GLU A 91 -6.30 -7.07 -6.59
CA GLU A 91 -6.58 -5.64 -6.79
C GLU A 91 -6.58 -4.87 -5.46
N LEU A 92 -7.06 -5.48 -4.37
CA LEU A 92 -6.96 -4.91 -3.03
C LEU A 92 -5.49 -4.70 -2.62
N GLN A 93 -4.65 -5.72 -2.79
CA GLN A 93 -3.22 -5.64 -2.47
C GLN A 93 -2.51 -4.53 -3.25
N LYS A 94 -2.84 -4.39 -4.55
CA LYS A 94 -2.31 -3.30 -5.38
C LYS A 94 -2.72 -1.92 -4.83
N ARG A 95 -3.98 -1.75 -4.44
CA ARG A 95 -4.49 -0.49 -3.86
C ARG A 95 -3.84 -0.17 -2.52
N ILE A 96 -3.69 -1.16 -1.64
CA ILE A 96 -2.96 -1.05 -0.37
C ILE A 96 -1.54 -0.53 -0.62
N GLN A 97 -0.81 -1.14 -1.55
CA GLN A 97 0.56 -0.72 -1.88
C GLN A 97 0.62 0.71 -2.42
N GLN A 98 -0.32 1.10 -3.28
CA GLN A 98 -0.39 2.46 -3.79
C GLN A 98 -0.67 3.47 -2.66
N ILE A 99 -1.58 3.17 -1.73
CA ILE A 99 -1.89 4.04 -0.58
C ILE A 99 -0.69 4.14 0.35
N ARG A 100 -0.02 3.02 0.66
CA ARG A 100 1.23 3.01 1.43
C ARG A 100 2.30 3.89 0.78
N LEU A 101 2.53 3.76 -0.53
CA LEU A 101 3.48 4.62 -1.24
C LEU A 101 3.12 6.11 -1.08
N ARG A 102 1.83 6.44 -1.15
CA ARG A 102 1.37 7.82 -0.95
C ARG A 102 1.61 8.31 0.48
N LEU A 103 1.41 7.47 1.48
CA LEU A 103 1.71 7.79 2.88
C LEU A 103 3.20 8.08 3.10
N ILE A 104 4.12 7.35 2.44
CA ILE A 104 5.57 7.63 2.47
C ILE A 104 5.85 9.05 1.94
N VAL A 105 5.25 9.39 0.80
CA VAL A 105 5.41 10.72 0.18
C VAL A 105 4.90 11.82 1.10
N ASP A 106 3.75 11.61 1.73
CA ASP A 106 3.15 12.59 2.66
C ASP A 106 3.93 12.69 3.99
N GLU A 107 4.62 11.64 4.44
CA GLU A 107 5.52 11.68 5.60
C GLU A 107 6.77 12.52 5.30
N MET A 108 7.38 12.31 4.13
CA MET A 108 8.56 13.08 3.71
C MET A 108 8.24 14.56 3.44
N ALA A 109 6.98 14.90 3.13
CA ALA A 109 6.53 16.29 3.07
C ALA A 109 6.58 17.00 4.45
N GLY A 110 6.59 16.24 5.55
CA GLY A 110 6.80 16.75 6.92
C GLY A 110 8.26 17.03 7.27
N ALA A 111 9.22 16.64 6.41
CA ALA A 111 10.64 16.99 6.49
C ALA A 111 11.04 17.89 5.30
N PRO A 112 10.39 19.06 5.13
CA PRO A 112 10.53 19.88 3.93
C PRO A 112 11.97 20.31 3.69
N ASP A 113 12.77 20.53 4.74
CA ASP A 113 14.15 20.96 4.64
C ASP A 113 15.04 19.87 4.01
N VAL A 114 14.86 18.59 4.35
CA VAL A 114 15.66 17.50 3.79
C VAL A 114 15.34 17.30 2.32
N VAL A 115 14.05 17.27 1.98
CA VAL A 115 13.60 17.11 0.59
C VAL A 115 14.00 18.33 -0.24
N SER A 116 13.76 19.55 0.26
CA SER A 116 14.10 20.79 -0.44
C SER A 116 15.62 20.96 -0.60
N ASN A 117 16.43 20.62 0.40
CA ASN A 117 17.89 20.68 0.28
C ASN A 117 18.40 19.64 -0.72
N THR A 118 17.83 18.44 -0.73
CA THR A 118 18.20 17.38 -1.69
C THR A 118 17.80 17.77 -3.11
N LEU A 119 16.58 18.27 -3.31
CA LEU A 119 16.12 18.77 -4.61
C LEU A 119 16.90 20.00 -5.06
N GLY A 120 17.24 20.89 -4.14
CA GLY A 120 18.08 22.07 -4.39
C GLY A 120 19.47 21.69 -4.86
N TYR A 121 20.13 20.76 -4.17
CA TYR A 121 21.40 20.20 -4.60
C TYR A 121 21.29 19.57 -5.99
N LEU A 122 20.30 18.70 -6.22
CA LEU A 122 20.08 18.06 -7.51
C LEU A 122 19.86 19.08 -8.64
N ARG A 123 19.13 20.17 -8.37
CA ARG A 123 18.90 21.26 -9.32
C ARG A 123 20.18 22.02 -9.63
N THR A 124 21.03 22.28 -8.63
CA THR A 124 22.32 22.96 -8.84
C THR A 124 23.35 22.07 -9.54
N SER A 125 23.37 20.78 -9.23
CA SER A 125 24.34 19.83 -9.79
C SER A 125 23.96 19.29 -11.16
N ASN A 126 22.67 19.36 -11.54
CA ASN A 126 22.17 18.93 -12.86
C ASN A 126 21.19 19.98 -13.42
N PRO A 127 21.69 21.08 -14.00
CA PRO A 127 20.85 22.07 -14.67
C PRO A 127 20.04 21.40 -15.80
N GLY A 128 18.72 21.58 -15.84
CA GLY A 128 17.81 20.94 -16.80
C GLY A 128 17.13 19.64 -16.32
N LEU A 129 17.49 19.12 -15.14
CA LEU A 129 16.91 17.89 -14.56
C LEU A 129 15.37 17.89 -14.49
N PHE A 130 14.80 19.05 -14.17
CA PHE A 130 13.36 19.22 -13.93
C PHE A 130 12.61 19.86 -15.10
N GLU A 131 13.30 20.24 -16.18
CA GLU A 131 12.69 20.89 -17.35
C GLU A 131 12.14 19.85 -18.33
N ASP A 132 12.84 18.72 -18.51
CA ASP A 132 12.46 17.67 -19.47
C ASP A 132 12.23 16.28 -18.85
N ASN A 133 12.27 16.13 -17.51
CA ASN A 133 12.27 14.82 -16.83
C ASN A 133 13.37 13.85 -17.35
N SER A 134 14.42 14.38 -17.97
CA SER A 134 15.41 13.63 -18.75
C SER A 134 16.27 12.66 -17.94
N SER A 135 16.36 12.83 -16.62
CA SER A 135 17.11 11.92 -15.73
C SER A 135 16.23 11.06 -14.82
N THR A 136 14.91 11.06 -15.03
CA THR A 136 13.99 10.09 -14.39
C THR A 136 14.50 8.66 -14.57
N PRO A 137 15.00 8.22 -15.75
CA PRO A 137 15.55 6.88 -15.91
C PRO A 137 16.74 6.55 -14.99
N LYS A 138 17.54 7.55 -14.59
CA LYS A 138 18.66 7.35 -13.65
C LYS A 138 18.15 7.21 -12.22
N LEU A 139 17.12 7.95 -11.85
CA LEU A 139 16.45 7.79 -10.55
C LEU A 139 15.71 6.45 -10.48
N ASP A 140 15.04 6.06 -11.57
CA ASP A 140 14.39 4.75 -11.71
C ASP A 140 15.42 3.63 -11.54
N SER A 141 16.56 3.72 -12.24
CA SER A 141 17.66 2.76 -12.10
C SER A 141 18.23 2.72 -10.68
N LEU A 142 18.34 3.86 -9.99
CA LEU A 142 18.79 3.90 -8.60
C LEU A 142 17.75 3.26 -7.65
N VAL A 143 16.46 3.47 -7.88
CA VAL A 143 15.37 2.82 -7.13
C VAL A 143 15.42 1.31 -7.34
N GLU A 144 15.59 0.85 -8.57
CA GLU A 144 15.74 -0.56 -8.91
C GLU A 144 16.99 -1.16 -8.27
N GLU A 145 18.14 -0.51 -8.39
CA GLU A 145 19.41 -0.96 -7.81
C GLU A 145 19.29 -1.10 -6.29
N ARG A 146 18.72 -0.08 -5.61
CA ARG A 146 18.53 -0.12 -4.16
C ARG A 146 17.54 -1.21 -3.75
N SER A 147 16.47 -1.42 -4.50
CA SER A 147 15.53 -2.53 -4.27
C SER A 147 16.22 -3.89 -4.39
N VAL A 148 17.09 -4.06 -5.39
CA VAL A 148 17.90 -5.28 -5.59
C VAL A 148 18.91 -5.47 -4.45
N LEU A 149 19.59 -4.42 -4.02
CA LEU A 149 20.56 -4.47 -2.91
C LEU A 149 19.89 -4.84 -1.59
N ILE A 150 18.70 -4.29 -1.30
CA ILE A 150 17.88 -4.71 -0.16
C ILE A 150 17.55 -6.19 -0.29
N GLY A 151 17.08 -6.64 -1.47
CA GLY A 151 16.83 -8.06 -1.72
C GLY A 151 18.06 -8.96 -1.50
N ARG A 152 19.26 -8.51 -1.91
CA ARG A 152 20.53 -9.24 -1.68
C ARG A 152 20.94 -9.26 -0.21
N ALA A 153 20.81 -8.15 0.50
CA ALA A 153 21.06 -8.09 1.94
C ALA A 153 20.12 -9.03 2.70
N MET A 154 18.84 -9.06 2.30
CA MET A 154 17.87 -9.98 2.86
C MET A 154 18.21 -11.45 2.64
N LYS A 155 18.89 -11.82 1.53
CA LYS A 155 19.42 -13.18 1.33
C LYS A 155 20.44 -13.58 2.39
N MET A 156 21.16 -12.62 2.98
CA MET A 156 22.14 -12.84 4.05
C MET A 156 21.51 -12.76 5.46
N GLY A 157 20.27 -12.25 5.57
CA GLY A 157 19.53 -12.17 6.84
C GLY A 157 19.04 -13.52 7.36
N THR A 158 18.59 -13.53 8.62
CA THR A 158 17.99 -14.71 9.24
C THR A 158 16.69 -15.11 8.52
N ILE A 159 16.25 -16.36 8.71
CA ILE A 159 14.98 -16.85 8.15
C ILE A 159 13.82 -15.96 8.62
N GLU A 160 13.79 -15.59 9.90
CA GLU A 160 12.79 -14.70 10.47
C GLU A 160 12.77 -13.34 9.76
N MET A 161 13.93 -12.72 9.52
CA MET A 161 14.01 -11.46 8.79
C MET A 161 13.48 -11.59 7.36
N LYS A 162 13.84 -12.67 6.67
CA LYS A 162 13.36 -12.96 5.30
C LYS A 162 11.85 -13.11 5.25
N VAL A 163 11.27 -13.87 6.19
CA VAL A 163 9.82 -14.06 6.29
C VAL A 163 9.14 -12.74 6.59
N LYS A 164 9.60 -11.98 7.59
CA LYS A 164 9.04 -10.65 7.92
C LYS A 164 9.10 -9.69 6.73
N PHE A 165 10.21 -9.69 5.99
CA PHE A 165 10.37 -8.85 4.81
C PHE A 165 9.42 -9.25 3.67
N LEU A 166 9.30 -10.55 3.36
CA LEU A 166 8.37 -11.04 2.33
C LEU A 166 6.90 -10.75 2.71
N LEU A 167 6.54 -10.95 3.97
CA LEU A 167 5.21 -10.60 4.48
C LEU A 167 4.98 -9.07 4.42
N GLY A 168 5.99 -8.26 4.73
CA GLY A 168 5.94 -6.80 4.62
C GLY A 168 5.80 -6.30 3.17
N LEU A 169 6.27 -7.08 2.18
CA LEU A 169 6.04 -6.83 0.76
C LEU A 169 4.67 -7.34 0.27
N GLY A 170 3.88 -7.98 1.13
CA GLY A 170 2.56 -8.52 0.83
C GLY A 170 2.57 -9.92 0.20
N VAL A 171 3.69 -10.65 0.26
CA VAL A 171 3.75 -12.05 -0.18
C VAL A 171 2.92 -12.91 0.77
N ASN A 172 2.05 -13.76 0.22
CA ASN A 172 1.16 -14.60 1.01
C ASN A 172 1.98 -15.67 1.78
N PRO A 173 1.70 -15.88 3.08
CA PRO A 173 2.31 -16.96 3.86
C PRO A 173 2.30 -18.33 3.17
N ASP A 174 1.20 -18.71 2.53
CA ASP A 174 1.05 -20.02 1.86
C ASP A 174 1.96 -20.16 0.64
N GLN A 175 2.27 -19.06 -0.04
CA GLN A 175 3.29 -19.04 -1.08
C GLN A 175 4.68 -19.23 -0.49
N ILE A 176 4.96 -18.64 0.67
CA ILE A 176 6.24 -18.83 1.37
C ILE A 176 6.37 -20.28 1.83
N TYR A 177 5.31 -20.86 2.41
CA TYR A 177 5.30 -22.27 2.80
C TYR A 177 5.51 -23.17 1.59
N GLY A 178 4.72 -23.00 0.53
CA GLY A 178 4.79 -23.82 -0.68
C GLY A 178 6.14 -23.74 -1.41
N LEU A 179 6.81 -22.58 -1.38
CA LEU A 179 8.14 -22.40 -1.96
C LEU A 179 9.27 -23.00 -1.09
N VAL A 180 9.10 -23.04 0.23
CA VAL A 180 10.11 -23.57 1.16
C VAL A 180 9.92 -25.07 1.42
N SER A 181 8.71 -25.60 1.28
CA SER A 181 8.38 -27.02 1.53
C SER A 181 8.57 -27.92 0.32
N GLN A 182 8.93 -27.38 -0.86
CA GLN A 182 9.28 -28.22 -2.01
C GLN A 182 10.67 -28.84 -1.80
N PRO A 183 10.80 -30.18 -1.83
CA PRO A 183 12.12 -30.81 -1.86
C PRO A 183 12.83 -30.42 -3.17
N ASN A 184 14.08 -30.00 -3.06
CA ASN A 184 14.95 -29.73 -4.22
C ASN A 184 15.13 -30.96 -5.11
#